data_AF-A0A067CD85-F1
#
_entry.id   AF-A0A067CD85-F1
#
_cell.length_a   1.000
_cell.length_b   1.000
_cell.length_c   1.000
_cell.angle_alpha   90.00
_cell.angle_beta   90.00
_cell.angle_gamma   90.00
#
_symmetry.space_group_name_H-M   'P 1'
#
loop_
_entity.id
_entity.type
_entity.pdbx_description
1 polymer ?
#
loop_
_entity_poly.entity_id
_entity_poly.type
_entity_poly.pdbx_seq_one_letter_code
_entity_poly.pdbx_strand_id
1 'polypeptide(L)'
;MGVQEVFGNSDWDAKHRAAGGKLVVADFTASWCGPCQMIKPRFHAMADQYTDVVFLEVNEANNEDLIHSIGIRGFPTFHFYINKQKVDEMVGADPNTLQSKIEQWRASAGPNPFASEGVSLGGGGAALDPREARLRKFNQVDLLPTTPAPVAAPTPVAAPIAASAALTAEQQAEDAELAQALALSQQELSQAQANVDESGAPAEMALPPVNEAFLAQLVEMGFPELRARKALLATNDGNLDQCINWIDEHQDDADIDAPIQFIDMAHHKRTLTADEKAAKVEELKQRIELKRKEREEAAKKDDVAREIARRNMGKEANAAKEEYEAIQMRLLREKQRKEKLDAKLERERLLKQLEMDKAERRAHGGVLKKAAFESDVAVDRLMQYRVGGDGLTALKTLQIYVRNVLEKPTEFEKYSKINGGNAAFKKRVGSLLGGLAFLRAVGFVKTDTDELVMTARNEALLSEAMQLLSAAIARY
;
A
#
# COMPACT_ATOMS: atom_id res chain seq x y z
N MET A 1 13.44 2.17 -21.03
CA MET A 1 12.69 3.42 -20.78
C MET A 1 12.86 3.66 -19.30
N GLY A 2 13.53 4.73 -18.89
CA GLY A 2 13.81 4.98 -17.48
C GLY A 2 12.54 5.28 -16.67
N VAL A 3 12.73 5.49 -15.37
CA VAL A 3 11.69 5.92 -14.43
C VAL A 3 11.17 7.31 -14.82
N GLN A 4 9.85 7.50 -14.81
CA GLN A 4 9.20 8.76 -15.18
C GLN A 4 8.58 9.46 -13.96
N GLU A 5 9.03 10.67 -13.64
CA GLU A 5 8.51 11.47 -12.51
C GLU A 5 7.15 12.10 -12.81
N VAL A 6 6.17 11.89 -11.93
CA VAL A 6 4.78 12.38 -12.08
C VAL A 6 4.63 13.79 -11.51
N PHE A 7 3.94 14.66 -12.26
CA PHE A 7 3.62 16.04 -11.85
C PHE A 7 2.11 16.31 -11.87
N GLY A 8 1.45 16.02 -10.76
CA GLY A 8 0.03 16.27 -10.53
C GLY A 8 -0.92 15.28 -11.22
N ASN A 9 -2.23 15.46 -10.97
CA ASN A 9 -3.28 14.52 -11.40
C ASN A 9 -3.40 14.39 -12.92
N SER A 10 -3.19 15.49 -13.66
CA SER A 10 -3.28 15.47 -15.13
C SER A 10 -2.17 14.64 -15.77
N ASP A 11 -0.94 14.75 -15.26
CA ASP A 11 0.21 13.97 -15.76
C ASP A 11 0.08 12.49 -15.37
N TRP A 12 -0.36 12.21 -14.14
CA TRP A 12 -0.71 10.85 -13.69
C TRP A 12 -1.66 10.15 -14.66
N ASP A 13 -2.76 10.82 -15.03
CA ASP A 13 -3.76 10.27 -15.94
C ASP A 13 -3.25 10.08 -17.37
N ALA A 14 -2.40 10.99 -17.83
CA ALA A 14 -1.78 10.95 -19.15
C ALA A 14 -0.82 9.76 -19.26
N LYS A 15 0.03 9.53 -18.26
CA LYS A 15 0.97 8.40 -18.20
C LYS A 15 0.29 7.06 -18.15
N HIS A 16 -0.78 6.95 -17.36
CA HIS A 16 -1.61 5.76 -17.35
C HIS A 16 -2.30 5.49 -18.69
N ARG A 17 -2.66 6.52 -19.45
CA ARG A 17 -3.22 6.38 -20.79
C ARG A 17 -2.15 5.93 -21.79
N ALA A 18 -0.97 6.56 -21.74
CA ALA A 18 0.17 6.25 -22.60
C ALA A 18 0.72 4.82 -22.40
N ALA A 19 0.54 4.24 -21.21
CA ALA A 19 0.96 2.87 -20.92
C ALA A 19 0.26 1.81 -21.80
N GLY A 20 -0.89 2.10 -22.41
CA GLY A 20 -1.46 1.27 -23.49
C GLY A 20 -1.83 -0.18 -23.10
N GLY A 21 -1.97 -0.47 -21.80
CA GLY A 21 -2.21 -1.80 -21.25
C GLY A 21 -0.98 -2.54 -20.72
N LYS A 22 0.20 -1.94 -20.84
CA LYS A 22 1.40 -2.38 -20.12
C LYS A 22 1.19 -2.27 -18.61
N LEU A 23 1.93 -3.09 -17.86
CA LEU A 23 2.01 -2.97 -16.41
C LEU A 23 2.62 -1.61 -16.06
N VAL A 24 1.95 -0.87 -15.18
CA VAL A 24 2.47 0.37 -14.61
C VAL A 24 2.81 0.12 -13.15
N VAL A 25 4.04 0.42 -12.77
CA VAL A 25 4.52 0.33 -11.39
C VAL A 25 4.79 1.75 -10.91
N ALA A 26 4.02 2.22 -9.92
CA ALA A 26 4.15 3.54 -9.34
C ALA A 26 4.80 3.46 -7.96
N ASP A 27 5.98 4.07 -7.80
CA ASP A 27 6.68 4.26 -6.54
C ASP A 27 6.24 5.59 -5.89
N PHE A 28 5.57 5.51 -4.74
CA PHE A 28 5.27 6.65 -3.90
C PHE A 28 6.42 6.82 -2.90
N THR A 29 7.12 7.95 -3.02
CA THR A 29 8.40 8.19 -2.34
C THR A 29 8.47 9.59 -1.72
N ALA A 30 9.37 9.76 -0.76
CA ALA A 30 9.64 11.01 -0.09
C ALA A 30 11.15 11.21 0.10
N SER A 31 11.64 12.45 -0.08
CA SER A 31 13.07 12.77 0.00
C SER A 31 13.65 12.57 1.40
N TRP A 32 12.85 12.74 2.44
CA TRP A 32 13.22 12.57 3.85
C TRP A 32 13.13 11.11 4.34
N CYS A 33 12.63 10.18 3.51
CA CYS A 33 12.44 8.79 3.87
C CYS A 33 13.69 7.95 3.57
N GLY A 34 14.37 7.47 4.62
CA GLY A 34 15.58 6.63 4.50
C GLY A 34 15.38 5.34 3.68
N PRO A 35 14.35 4.51 3.97
CA PRO A 35 14.07 3.30 3.19
C PRO A 35 13.79 3.57 1.71
N CYS A 36 13.19 4.72 1.39
CA CYS A 36 12.93 5.16 0.02
C CYS A 36 14.24 5.39 -0.75
N GLN A 37 15.22 6.04 -0.12
CA GLN A 37 16.54 6.26 -0.72
C GLN A 37 17.29 4.95 -0.97
N MET A 38 17.10 3.93 -0.11
CA MET A 38 17.74 2.62 -0.29
C MET A 38 17.21 1.86 -1.50
N ILE A 39 15.89 1.88 -1.74
CA ILE A 39 15.28 1.10 -2.82
C ILE A 39 15.33 1.80 -4.18
N LYS A 40 15.40 3.14 -4.20
CA LYS A 40 15.49 3.95 -5.43
C LYS A 40 16.50 3.44 -6.46
N PRO A 41 17.79 3.18 -6.16
CA PRO A 41 18.74 2.68 -7.17
C PRO A 41 18.35 1.31 -7.73
N ARG A 42 17.73 0.44 -6.93
CA ARG A 42 17.22 -0.86 -7.39
C ARG A 42 16.01 -0.69 -8.30
N PHE A 43 15.10 0.21 -7.96
CA PHE A 43 13.93 0.54 -8.79
C PHE A 43 14.33 1.08 -10.17
N HIS A 44 15.30 1.99 -10.22
CA HIS A 44 15.85 2.49 -11.48
C HIS A 44 16.52 1.38 -12.32
N ALA A 45 17.31 0.51 -11.68
CA ALA A 45 17.91 -0.63 -12.37
C ALA A 45 16.86 -1.59 -12.95
N MET A 46 15.73 -1.80 -12.26
CA MET A 46 14.61 -2.59 -12.77
C MET A 46 13.93 -1.89 -13.97
N ALA A 47 13.77 -0.57 -13.94
CA ALA A 47 13.21 0.17 -15.06
C ALA A 47 14.05 0.06 -16.35
N ASP A 48 15.38 -0.04 -16.20
CA ASP A 48 16.28 -0.28 -17.32
C ASP A 48 16.20 -1.73 -17.85
N GLN A 49 15.95 -2.70 -16.96
CA GLN A 49 15.82 -4.12 -17.32
C GLN A 49 14.47 -4.45 -17.97
N TYR A 50 13.38 -3.85 -17.50
CA TYR A 50 12.01 -4.18 -17.91
C TYR A 50 11.44 -3.11 -18.86
N THR A 51 11.69 -3.26 -20.17
CA THR A 51 11.28 -2.25 -21.17
C THR A 51 9.80 -2.27 -21.56
N ASP A 52 9.08 -3.33 -21.19
CA ASP A 52 7.66 -3.55 -21.41
C ASP A 52 6.80 -3.20 -20.18
N VAL A 53 7.42 -2.75 -19.10
CA VAL A 53 6.78 -2.21 -17.90
C VAL A 53 7.05 -0.72 -17.83
N VAL A 54 6.06 0.06 -17.37
CA VAL A 54 6.18 1.51 -17.20
C VAL A 54 6.42 1.81 -15.72
N PHE A 55 7.56 2.42 -15.41
CA PHE A 55 7.94 2.79 -14.04
C PHE A 55 7.68 4.28 -13.81
N LEU A 56 6.89 4.59 -12.79
CA LEU A 56 6.53 5.94 -12.38
C LEU A 56 7.08 6.22 -10.99
N GLU A 57 7.62 7.42 -10.79
CA GLU A 57 7.99 7.93 -9.47
C GLU A 57 7.07 9.08 -9.10
N VAL A 58 6.47 9.01 -7.91
CA VAL A 58 5.55 10.01 -7.35
C VAL A 58 6.16 10.55 -6.08
N ASN A 59 6.79 11.72 -6.18
CA ASN A 59 7.39 12.40 -5.04
C ASN A 59 6.32 13.17 -4.25
N GLU A 60 6.29 12.96 -2.93
CA GLU A 60 5.41 13.63 -1.99
C GLU A 60 5.39 15.15 -2.13
N ALA A 61 6.56 15.78 -2.25
CA ALA A 61 6.68 17.24 -2.26
C ALA A 61 5.90 17.93 -3.39
N ASN A 62 5.69 17.23 -4.51
CA ASN A 62 5.02 17.77 -5.70
C ASN A 62 3.59 17.20 -5.90
N ASN A 63 3.21 16.18 -5.14
CA ASN A 63 2.02 15.36 -5.42
C ASN A 63 1.18 15.02 -4.17
N GLU A 64 1.22 15.88 -3.15
CA GLU A 64 0.52 15.67 -1.87
C GLU A 64 -0.98 15.35 -2.05
N ASP A 65 -1.70 16.13 -2.87
CA ASP A 65 -3.12 15.90 -3.16
C ASP A 65 -3.39 14.52 -3.81
N LEU A 66 -2.51 14.10 -4.73
CA LEU A 66 -2.62 12.82 -5.43
C LEU A 66 -2.44 11.66 -4.44
N ILE A 67 -1.41 11.74 -3.60
CA ILE A 67 -1.06 10.74 -2.59
C ILE A 67 -2.20 10.57 -1.59
N HIS A 68 -2.76 11.68 -1.10
CA HIS A 68 -3.92 11.67 -0.22
C HIS A 68 -5.16 11.05 -0.89
N SER A 69 -5.44 11.39 -2.15
CA SER A 69 -6.60 10.86 -2.88
C SER A 69 -6.51 9.35 -3.13
N ILE A 70 -5.30 8.83 -3.35
CA ILE A 70 -5.02 7.40 -3.56
C ILE A 70 -5.04 6.63 -2.24
N GLY A 71 -4.84 7.31 -1.10
CA GLY A 71 -4.89 6.72 0.23
C GLY A 71 -3.58 6.07 0.67
N ILE A 72 -2.44 6.60 0.23
CA ILE A 72 -1.11 6.14 0.67
C ILE A 72 -0.91 6.51 2.14
N ARG A 73 -0.53 5.53 2.98
CA ARG A 73 -0.37 5.70 4.44
C ARG A 73 1.08 5.67 4.92
N GLY A 74 2.03 5.38 4.03
CA GLY A 74 3.44 5.29 4.38
C GLY A 74 4.33 5.20 3.15
N PHE A 75 5.62 5.49 3.34
CA PHE A 75 6.62 5.51 2.27
C PHE A 75 7.77 4.53 2.59
N PRO A 76 8.33 3.83 1.60
CA PRO A 76 7.86 3.76 0.21
C PRO A 76 6.65 2.83 0.08
N THR A 77 5.75 3.15 -0.86
CA THR A 77 4.64 2.27 -1.25
C THR A 77 4.64 2.12 -2.77
N PHE A 78 4.51 0.90 -3.26
CA PHE A 78 4.48 0.57 -4.68
C PHE A 78 3.09 0.08 -5.06
N HIS A 79 2.48 0.72 -6.06
CA HIS A 79 1.22 0.27 -6.63
C HIS A 79 1.44 -0.30 -8.04
N PHE A 80 0.72 -1.37 -8.34
CA PHE A 80 0.74 -2.03 -9.63
C PHE A 80 -0.59 -1.79 -10.32
N TYR A 81 -0.55 -1.31 -11.56
CA TYR A 81 -1.73 -1.01 -12.35
C TYR A 81 -1.69 -1.68 -13.71
N ILE A 82 -2.83 -2.20 -14.13
CA ILE A 82 -3.09 -2.67 -15.50
C ILE A 82 -4.38 -2.00 -15.95
N ASN A 83 -4.40 -1.35 -17.12
CA ASN A 83 -5.59 -0.71 -17.67
C ASN A 83 -6.27 0.31 -16.71
N LYS A 84 -5.46 1.13 -16.03
CA LYS A 84 -5.90 2.09 -15.00
C LYS A 84 -6.54 1.48 -13.75
N GLN A 85 -6.56 0.15 -13.61
CA GLN A 85 -7.02 -0.52 -12.40
C GLN A 85 -5.85 -0.97 -11.56
N LYS A 86 -5.91 -0.70 -10.24
CA LYS A 86 -4.92 -1.20 -9.28
C LYS A 86 -5.11 -2.71 -9.14
N VAL A 87 -4.09 -3.48 -9.50
CA VAL A 87 -4.09 -4.94 -9.42
C VAL A 87 -3.42 -5.45 -8.15
N ASP A 88 -2.44 -4.70 -7.62
CA ASP A 88 -1.69 -5.09 -6.43
C ASP A 88 -1.03 -3.87 -5.77
N GLU A 89 -0.55 -4.07 -4.55
CA GLU A 89 0.13 -3.09 -3.70
C GLU A 89 1.24 -3.78 -2.89
N MET A 90 2.32 -3.03 -2.64
CA MET A 90 3.41 -3.43 -1.76
C MET A 90 3.85 -2.23 -0.93
N VAL A 91 3.90 -2.38 0.39
CA VAL A 91 4.40 -1.34 1.30
C VAL A 91 5.77 -1.75 1.81
N GLY A 92 6.72 -0.82 1.79
CA GLY A 92 8.08 -1.02 2.30
C GLY A 92 9.14 -1.19 1.22
N ALA A 93 10.40 -1.23 1.68
CA ALA A 93 11.59 -1.18 0.83
C ALA A 93 12.23 -2.57 0.65
N ASP A 94 11.51 -3.53 0.06
CA ASP A 94 12.03 -4.86 -0.25
C ASP A 94 12.20 -5.07 -1.78
N PRO A 95 13.43 -5.10 -2.30
CA PRO A 95 13.68 -5.26 -3.74
C PRO A 95 13.30 -6.65 -4.27
N ASN A 96 13.39 -7.71 -3.46
CA ASN A 96 13.11 -9.07 -3.93
C ASN A 96 11.60 -9.28 -4.12
N THR A 97 10.81 -8.82 -3.15
CA THR A 97 9.34 -8.86 -3.22
C THR A 97 8.82 -7.97 -4.36
N LEU A 98 9.41 -6.79 -4.54
CA LEU A 98 9.10 -5.90 -5.66
C LEU A 98 9.31 -6.59 -7.00
N GLN A 99 10.49 -7.19 -7.21
CA GLN A 99 10.82 -7.88 -8.45
C GLN A 99 9.86 -9.06 -8.72
N SER A 100 9.58 -9.87 -7.69
CA SER A 100 8.67 -11.02 -7.80
C SER A 100 7.26 -10.59 -8.22
N LYS A 101 6.75 -9.47 -7.65
CA LYS A 101 5.45 -8.91 -8.03
C LYS A 101 5.44 -8.37 -9.46
N ILE A 102 6.53 -7.72 -9.89
CA ILE A 102 6.68 -7.27 -11.28
C ILE A 102 6.58 -8.47 -12.23
N GLU A 103 7.34 -9.54 -11.98
CA GLU A 103 7.34 -10.74 -12.81
C GLU A 103 5.96 -11.43 -12.85
N GLN A 104 5.29 -11.53 -11.70
CA GLN A 104 3.94 -12.09 -11.59
C GLN A 104 2.92 -11.33 -12.44
N TRP A 105 2.88 -10.00 -12.33
CA TRP A 105 1.87 -9.18 -12.99
C TRP A 105 2.21 -8.82 -14.44
N ARG A 106 3.49 -8.86 -14.81
CA ARG A 106 3.95 -8.70 -16.19
C ARG A 106 3.38 -9.76 -17.11
N ALA A 107 3.28 -11.02 -16.64
CA ALA A 107 2.66 -12.10 -17.41
C ALA A 107 1.15 -11.89 -17.66
N SER A 108 0.48 -11.12 -16.78
CA SER A 108 -0.95 -10.79 -16.88
C SER A 108 -1.20 -9.51 -17.68
N ALA A 109 -0.16 -8.71 -17.93
CA ALA A 109 -0.24 -7.49 -18.72
C ALA A 109 -0.08 -7.80 -20.21
N GLY A 110 -1.20 -8.03 -20.90
CA GLY A 110 -1.26 -8.19 -22.35
C GLY A 110 -1.51 -6.86 -23.08
N PRO A 111 -1.12 -6.74 -24.37
CA PRO A 111 -1.43 -5.57 -25.18
C PRO A 111 -2.96 -5.43 -25.31
N ASN A 112 -3.48 -4.28 -24.90
CA ASN A 112 -4.89 -3.96 -25.04
C ASN A 112 -5.15 -3.39 -26.45
N PRO A 113 -5.87 -4.09 -27.34
CA PRO A 113 -6.14 -3.60 -28.69
C PRO A 113 -7.06 -2.36 -28.74
N PHE A 114 -7.60 -1.95 -27.58
CA PHE A 114 -8.50 -0.80 -27.44
C PHE A 114 -7.83 0.45 -26.86
N ALA A 115 -6.51 0.44 -26.63
CA ALA A 115 -5.81 1.55 -25.99
C ALA A 115 -5.31 2.64 -26.96
N SER A 116 -5.73 2.63 -28.24
CA SER A 116 -5.39 3.69 -29.20
C SER A 116 -6.25 4.94 -29.03
N GLU A 117 -5.64 6.10 -29.31
CA GLU A 117 -6.25 7.43 -29.23
C GLU A 117 -7.54 7.54 -30.07
N GLY A 118 -8.68 7.68 -29.37
CA GLY A 118 -9.85 8.46 -29.78
C GLY A 118 -10.78 7.91 -30.87
N VAL A 119 -11.97 7.44 -30.46
CA VAL A 119 -13.25 7.89 -31.03
C VAL A 119 -14.25 8.04 -29.89
N SER A 120 -14.69 9.28 -29.65
CA SER A 120 -15.87 9.56 -28.83
C SER A 120 -17.11 9.14 -29.63
N LEU A 121 -17.79 8.06 -29.21
CA LEU A 121 -19.11 7.70 -29.73
C LEU A 121 -20.16 8.05 -28.69
N GLY A 122 -20.67 9.29 -28.81
CA GLY A 122 -21.99 9.62 -28.31
C GLY A 122 -23.06 9.04 -29.25
N GLY A 123 -24.07 8.42 -28.65
CA GLY A 123 -25.45 8.40 -29.18
C GLY A 123 -25.86 7.23 -30.07
N GLY A 124 -26.69 6.34 -29.51
CA GLY A 124 -27.82 5.75 -30.23
C GLY A 124 -27.72 4.30 -30.71
N GLY A 125 -28.39 3.39 -29.97
CA GLY A 125 -29.16 2.33 -30.60
C GLY A 125 -28.60 0.89 -30.59
N ALA A 126 -29.45 -0.02 -30.11
CA ALA A 126 -29.44 -1.48 -30.24
C ALA A 126 -28.56 -2.27 -29.24
N ALA A 127 -29.22 -2.67 -28.16
CA ALA A 127 -28.78 -3.70 -27.23
C ALA A 127 -28.62 -5.05 -27.95
N LEU A 128 -27.43 -5.64 -27.84
CA LEU A 128 -27.26 -7.10 -27.93
C LEU A 128 -27.07 -7.62 -26.51
N ASP A 129 -27.95 -8.54 -26.12
CA ASP A 129 -28.13 -9.04 -24.76
C ASP A 129 -26.87 -9.84 -24.32
N PRO A 130 -26.21 -9.48 -23.20
CA PRO A 130 -25.00 -10.14 -22.69
C PRO A 130 -25.14 -11.66 -22.45
N ARG A 131 -26.37 -12.18 -22.46
CA ARG A 131 -26.70 -13.60 -22.30
C ARG A 131 -26.40 -14.44 -23.54
N GLU A 132 -26.55 -13.92 -24.75
CA GLU A 132 -26.29 -14.68 -25.99
C GLU A 132 -24.79 -14.86 -26.28
N ALA A 133 -23.97 -13.88 -25.91
CA ALA A 133 -22.52 -13.97 -26.04
C ALA A 133 -21.91 -15.06 -25.12
N ARG A 134 -22.53 -15.32 -23.96
CA ARG A 134 -22.12 -16.41 -23.05
C ARG A 134 -22.50 -17.79 -23.57
N LEU A 135 -23.66 -17.93 -24.22
CA LEU A 135 -24.09 -19.22 -24.80
C LEU A 135 -23.23 -19.67 -25.97
N ARG A 136 -22.74 -18.73 -26.81
CA ARG A 136 -21.86 -19.06 -27.95
C ARG A 136 -20.48 -19.55 -27.53
N LYS A 137 -20.00 -19.17 -26.34
CA LYS A 137 -18.69 -19.61 -25.80
C LYS A 137 -18.73 -21.00 -25.18
N PHE A 138 -19.92 -21.55 -24.93
CA PHE A 138 -20.10 -22.89 -24.35
C PHE A 138 -20.32 -24.01 -25.39
N ASN A 139 -20.74 -23.68 -26.61
CA ASN A 139 -21.08 -24.68 -27.64
C ASN A 139 -19.92 -25.02 -28.60
N GLN A 140 -18.72 -24.48 -28.38
CA GLN A 140 -17.57 -24.73 -29.25
C GLN A 140 -16.35 -25.14 -28.41
N VAL A 141 -16.44 -26.32 -27.81
CA VAL A 141 -15.29 -27.04 -27.27
C VAL A 141 -15.39 -28.48 -27.78
N ASP A 142 -14.55 -28.82 -28.74
CA ASP A 142 -14.31 -30.19 -29.17
C ASP A 142 -13.60 -30.96 -28.04
N LEU A 143 -14.22 -32.08 -27.64
CA LEU A 143 -13.69 -33.01 -26.65
C LEU A 143 -12.74 -33.99 -27.35
N LEU A 144 -11.43 -33.82 -27.13
CA LEU A 144 -10.46 -34.91 -27.29
C LEU A 144 -9.66 -35.11 -26.00
N PRO A 145 -9.39 -36.37 -25.60
CA PRO A 145 -8.86 -36.70 -24.30
C PRO A 145 -7.33 -36.59 -24.32
N THR A 146 -6.75 -35.87 -23.38
CA THR A 146 -5.32 -35.99 -23.08
C THR A 146 -5.15 -36.25 -21.58
N THR A 147 -4.36 -37.28 -21.32
CA THR A 147 -4.01 -37.97 -20.07
C THR A 147 -3.80 -37.09 -18.83
N PRO A 148 -4.11 -37.61 -17.62
CA PRO A 148 -3.88 -36.90 -16.37
C PRO A 148 -2.38 -36.91 -16.01
N ALA A 149 -1.73 -35.76 -16.15
CA ALA A 149 -0.46 -35.47 -15.47
C ALA A 149 -0.77 -34.89 -14.07
N PRO A 150 0.09 -35.14 -13.07
CA PRO A 150 -0.30 -35.22 -11.67
C PRO A 150 -0.62 -33.85 -11.07
N VAL A 151 -1.67 -33.84 -10.25
CA VAL A 151 -2.07 -32.70 -9.42
C VAL A 151 -0.99 -32.49 -8.37
N ALA A 152 -0.11 -31.50 -8.58
CA ALA A 152 0.74 -30.98 -7.53
C ALA A 152 -0.17 -30.26 -6.52
N ALA A 153 -0.19 -30.77 -5.29
CA ALA A 153 -0.90 -30.22 -4.14
C ALA A 153 -0.56 -28.74 -3.91
N PRO A 154 -1.47 -27.94 -3.33
CA PRO A 154 -1.20 -26.54 -3.00
C PRO A 154 -0.01 -26.46 -2.03
N THR A 155 1.07 -25.81 -2.48
CA THR A 155 2.19 -25.40 -1.62
C THR A 155 1.67 -24.47 -0.53
N PRO A 156 1.89 -24.76 0.76
CA PRO A 156 1.56 -23.85 1.83
C PRO A 156 2.49 -22.63 1.76
N VAL A 157 1.90 -21.44 1.74
CA VAL A 157 2.60 -20.16 1.90
C VAL A 157 3.20 -20.14 3.30
N ALA A 158 4.51 -20.33 3.40
CA ALA A 158 5.28 -20.16 4.62
C ALA A 158 6.11 -18.86 4.49
N ALA A 159 5.80 -17.89 5.34
CA ALA A 159 6.63 -16.74 5.66
C ALA A 159 6.63 -16.57 7.19
N PRO A 160 7.70 -16.09 7.84
CA PRO A 160 9.12 -16.38 7.63
C PRO A 160 9.61 -17.44 8.66
N ILE A 161 10.35 -18.44 8.18
CA ILE A 161 11.10 -19.40 9.01
C ILE A 161 12.46 -18.75 9.33
N ALA A 162 12.48 -17.71 10.17
CA ALA A 162 13.74 -17.14 10.66
C ALA A 162 13.98 -17.51 12.13
N ALA A 163 12.94 -17.43 12.98
CA ALA A 163 13.06 -17.77 14.39
C ALA A 163 13.12 -19.30 14.65
N SER A 164 12.39 -20.11 13.87
CA SER A 164 12.39 -21.57 14.02
C SER A 164 13.64 -22.24 13.45
N ALA A 165 14.31 -21.61 12.48
CA ALA A 165 15.58 -22.09 11.91
C ALA A 165 16.76 -21.84 12.86
N ALA A 166 16.76 -20.72 13.59
CA ALA A 166 17.77 -20.41 14.59
C ALA A 166 17.69 -21.37 15.80
N LEU A 167 16.47 -21.63 16.30
CA LEU A 167 16.25 -22.62 17.37
C LEU A 167 16.68 -24.03 16.95
N THR A 168 16.41 -24.43 15.71
CA THR A 168 16.82 -25.76 15.21
C THR A 168 18.33 -25.88 14.95
N ALA A 169 19.02 -24.79 14.61
CA ALA A 169 20.48 -24.77 14.42
C ALA A 169 21.24 -24.84 15.75
N GLU A 170 20.82 -24.09 16.78
CA GLU A 170 21.38 -24.20 18.13
C GLU A 170 21.11 -25.58 18.73
N GLN A 171 19.94 -26.16 18.47
CA GLN A 171 19.58 -27.51 18.93
C GLN A 171 20.36 -28.63 18.21
N GLN A 172 20.62 -28.49 16.91
CA GLN A 172 21.48 -29.42 16.16
C GLN A 172 22.94 -29.32 16.60
N ALA A 173 23.40 -28.14 17.00
CA ALA A 173 24.72 -27.95 17.58
C ALA A 173 24.84 -28.63 18.94
N GLU A 174 23.87 -28.43 19.85
CA GLU A 174 23.84 -29.10 21.16
C GLU A 174 23.78 -30.64 21.06
N ASP A 175 22.94 -31.17 20.16
CA ASP A 175 22.82 -32.63 19.97
C ASP A 175 24.08 -33.21 19.29
N ALA A 176 24.77 -32.44 18.43
CA ALA A 176 26.05 -32.82 17.86
C ALA A 176 27.19 -32.78 18.91
N GLU A 177 27.19 -31.79 19.80
CA GLU A 177 28.15 -31.66 20.89
C GLU A 177 28.00 -32.80 21.91
N LEU A 178 26.76 -33.15 22.27
CA LEU A 178 26.47 -34.30 23.13
C LEU A 178 26.82 -35.64 22.46
N ALA A 179 26.57 -35.79 21.17
CA ALA A 179 26.96 -37.00 20.42
C ALA A 179 28.49 -37.13 20.33
N GLN A 180 29.19 -36.01 20.18
CA GLN A 180 30.64 -35.95 20.17
C GLN A 180 31.23 -36.28 21.55
N ALA A 181 30.61 -35.78 22.64
CA ALA A 181 30.98 -36.13 24.01
C ALA A 181 30.73 -37.62 24.33
N LEU A 182 29.63 -38.19 23.83
CA LEU A 182 29.32 -39.61 23.98
C LEU A 182 30.30 -40.50 23.19
N ALA A 183 30.73 -40.06 22.00
CA ALA A 183 31.75 -40.74 21.21
C ALA A 183 33.13 -40.69 21.87
N LEU A 184 33.54 -39.53 22.41
CA LEU A 184 34.77 -39.37 23.18
C LEU A 184 34.79 -40.29 24.41
N SER A 185 33.69 -40.37 25.15
CA SER A 185 33.57 -41.27 26.32
C SER A 185 33.65 -42.75 25.93
N GLN A 186 33.08 -43.15 24.79
CA GLN A 186 33.20 -44.52 24.26
C GLN A 186 34.63 -44.84 23.79
N GLN A 187 35.31 -43.84 23.22
CA GLN A 187 36.70 -43.97 22.81
C GLN A 187 37.64 -44.12 24.02
N GLU A 188 37.43 -43.34 25.09
CA GLU A 188 38.15 -43.49 26.36
C GLU A 188 37.91 -44.85 27.03
N LEU A 189 36.68 -45.37 26.96
CA LEU A 189 36.33 -46.73 27.40
C LEU A 189 37.10 -47.80 26.61
N SER A 190 37.20 -47.64 25.28
CA SER A 190 37.95 -48.55 24.42
C SER A 190 39.46 -48.50 24.67
N GLN A 191 40.02 -47.31 24.92
CA GLN A 191 41.43 -47.13 25.26
C GLN A 191 41.76 -47.68 26.66
N ALA A 192 40.83 -47.59 27.62
CA ALA A 192 40.97 -48.19 28.94
C ALA A 192 40.93 -49.73 28.90
N GLN A 193 40.20 -50.32 27.95
CA GLN A 193 40.20 -51.78 27.71
C GLN A 193 41.44 -52.26 26.94
N ALA A 194 42.11 -51.39 26.17
CA ALA A 194 43.32 -51.71 25.42
C ALA A 194 44.60 -51.71 26.28
N ASN A 195 44.61 -51.04 27.44
CA ASN A 195 45.78 -50.95 28.33
C ASN A 195 45.81 -52.02 29.44
N VAL A 196 45.30 -53.23 29.18
CA VAL A 196 45.33 -54.34 30.16
C VAL A 196 46.55 -55.25 30.01
N ASP A 197 47.38 -55.09 28.98
CA ASP A 197 48.64 -55.84 28.85
C ASP A 197 49.78 -54.92 28.39
N GLU A 198 50.49 -54.30 29.34
CA GLU A 198 51.95 -54.17 29.25
C GLU A 198 52.58 -53.73 30.59
N SER A 199 53.36 -54.66 31.14
CA SER A 199 54.56 -54.53 31.99
C SER A 199 54.81 -53.23 32.77
N GLY A 200 54.98 -53.42 34.08
CA GLY A 200 55.55 -52.44 35.00
C GLY A 200 56.91 -51.90 34.57
N ALA A 201 57.06 -50.59 34.73
CA ALA A 201 58.32 -49.88 34.79
C ALA A 201 58.51 -49.35 36.24
N PRO A 202 59.74 -49.23 36.75
CA PRO A 202 59.99 -48.82 38.12
C PRO A 202 59.57 -47.35 38.33
N ALA A 203 59.06 -47.08 39.53
CA ALA A 203 58.64 -45.77 39.98
C ALA A 203 59.77 -44.74 39.88
N GLU A 204 59.68 -43.87 38.89
CA GLU A 204 60.49 -42.66 38.83
C GLU A 204 59.83 -41.63 39.76
N MET A 205 60.53 -41.26 40.82
CA MET A 205 60.12 -40.21 41.76
C MET A 205 60.13 -38.84 41.05
N ALA A 206 59.06 -38.54 40.32
CA ALA A 206 58.87 -37.23 39.70
C ALA A 206 58.09 -36.30 40.64
N LEU A 207 58.60 -35.08 40.82
CA LEU A 207 57.89 -34.03 41.55
C LEU A 207 56.53 -33.74 40.87
N PRO A 208 55.47 -33.47 41.64
CA PRO A 208 54.16 -33.18 41.08
C PRO A 208 54.23 -32.01 40.08
N PRO A 209 53.53 -32.12 38.93
CA PRO A 209 53.50 -31.07 37.93
C PRO A 209 52.78 -29.86 38.51
N VAL A 210 53.39 -28.69 38.40
CA VAL A 210 52.79 -27.39 38.75
C VAL A 210 52.75 -26.54 37.49
N ASN A 211 51.90 -25.52 37.47
CA ASN A 211 51.87 -24.57 36.37
C ASN A 211 53.21 -23.82 36.24
N GLU A 212 54.02 -24.21 35.26
CA GLU A 212 55.38 -23.70 35.05
C GLU A 212 55.40 -22.18 34.76
N ALA A 213 54.32 -21.63 34.19
CA ALA A 213 54.24 -20.20 33.90
C ALA A 213 54.13 -19.35 35.19
N PHE A 214 53.34 -19.81 36.17
CA PHE A 214 53.24 -19.13 37.46
C PHE A 214 54.47 -19.40 38.34
N LEU A 215 55.06 -20.59 38.24
CA LEU A 215 56.33 -20.90 38.91
C LEU A 215 57.44 -19.94 38.45
N ALA A 216 57.57 -19.73 37.14
CA ALA A 216 58.55 -18.81 36.58
C ALA A 216 58.34 -17.36 37.04
N GLN A 217 57.08 -16.89 37.07
CA GLN A 217 56.75 -15.53 37.54
C GLN A 217 57.06 -15.33 39.02
N LEU A 218 56.77 -16.31 39.88
CA LEU A 218 57.10 -16.23 41.31
C LEU A 218 58.61 -16.23 41.54
N VAL A 219 59.38 -17.01 40.78
CA VAL A 219 60.85 -17.00 40.84
C VAL A 219 61.41 -15.68 40.33
N GLU A 220 60.84 -15.12 39.26
CA GLU A 220 61.23 -13.81 38.71
C GLU A 220 60.94 -12.66 39.70
N MET A 221 59.86 -12.78 40.49
CA MET A 221 59.53 -11.86 41.60
C MET A 221 60.43 -12.02 42.83
N GLY A 222 61.36 -12.98 42.81
CA GLY A 222 62.38 -13.17 43.84
C GLY A 222 62.02 -14.22 44.91
N PHE A 223 60.95 -14.98 44.74
CA PHE A 223 60.62 -16.08 45.67
C PHE A 223 61.48 -17.33 45.36
N PRO A 224 62.05 -18.00 46.38
CA PRO A 224 62.76 -19.26 46.18
C PRO A 224 61.86 -20.32 45.51
N GLU A 225 62.39 -21.04 44.54
CA GLU A 225 61.66 -22.01 43.71
C GLU A 225 60.89 -23.04 44.54
N LEU A 226 61.45 -23.50 45.66
CA LEU A 226 60.80 -24.46 46.57
C LEU A 226 59.54 -23.88 47.25
N ARG A 227 59.58 -22.59 47.64
CA ARG A 227 58.43 -21.90 48.26
C ARG A 227 57.35 -21.63 47.23
N ALA A 228 57.75 -21.16 46.04
CA ALA A 228 56.84 -20.93 44.92
C ALA A 228 56.12 -22.24 44.51
N ARG A 229 56.87 -23.34 44.43
CA ARG A 229 56.32 -24.65 44.09
C ARG A 229 55.39 -25.20 45.17
N LYS A 230 55.73 -25.04 46.45
CA LYS A 230 54.83 -25.41 47.56
C LYS A 230 53.55 -24.60 47.57
N ALA A 231 53.63 -23.30 47.29
CA ALA A 231 52.46 -22.42 47.22
C ALA A 231 51.52 -22.85 46.09
N LEU A 232 52.06 -23.13 44.90
CA LEU A 232 51.26 -23.61 43.76
C LEU A 232 50.60 -24.98 44.05
N LEU A 233 51.28 -25.86 44.77
CA LEU A 233 50.71 -27.13 45.19
C LEU A 233 49.64 -26.97 46.27
N ALA A 234 49.83 -26.06 47.23
CA ALA A 234 48.87 -25.80 48.30
C ALA A 234 47.60 -25.09 47.81
N THR A 235 47.72 -24.22 46.79
CA THR A 235 46.60 -23.49 46.20
C THR A 235 45.97 -24.22 45.00
N ASN A 236 46.50 -25.38 44.61
CA ASN A 236 46.07 -26.18 43.47
C ASN A 236 46.04 -25.38 42.15
N ASP A 237 47.19 -24.77 41.81
CA ASP A 237 47.38 -23.89 40.65
C ASP A 237 46.35 -22.74 40.58
N GLY A 238 46.04 -22.16 41.74
CA GLY A 238 45.19 -20.97 41.87
C GLY A 238 45.79 -19.71 41.22
N ASN A 239 45.11 -18.58 41.35
CA ASN A 239 45.61 -17.31 40.79
C ASN A 239 46.95 -16.91 41.43
N LEU A 240 47.80 -16.16 40.70
CA LEU A 240 49.14 -15.76 41.16
C LEU A 240 49.09 -15.07 42.53
N ASP A 241 48.13 -14.18 42.75
CA ASP A 241 47.93 -13.47 44.02
C ASP A 241 47.61 -14.41 45.20
N GLN A 242 46.91 -15.51 44.96
CA GLN A 242 46.62 -16.51 46.00
C GLN A 242 47.89 -17.26 46.41
N CYS A 243 48.79 -17.50 45.46
CA CYS A 243 50.08 -18.12 45.74
C CYS A 243 50.99 -17.17 46.53
N ILE A 244 51.01 -15.88 46.18
CA ILE A 244 51.78 -14.86 46.91
C ILE A 244 51.26 -14.72 48.35
N ASN A 245 49.95 -14.63 48.55
CA ASN A 245 49.35 -14.54 49.88
C ASN A 245 49.68 -15.77 50.73
N TRP A 246 49.65 -16.97 50.14
CA TRP A 246 50.02 -18.18 50.86
C TRP A 246 51.50 -18.18 51.30
N ILE A 247 52.41 -17.69 50.45
CA ILE A 247 53.84 -17.56 50.80
C ILE A 247 54.03 -16.57 51.95
N ASP A 248 53.30 -15.45 51.94
CA ASP A 248 53.38 -14.41 52.98
C ASP A 248 52.85 -14.92 54.34
N GLU A 249 51.77 -15.69 54.32
CA GLU A 249 51.15 -16.28 55.51
C GLU A 249 52.05 -17.36 56.18
N HIS A 250 52.91 -18.02 55.42
CA HIS A 250 53.74 -19.14 55.89
C HIS A 250 55.24 -18.79 55.93
N GLN A 251 55.61 -17.51 55.78
CA GLN A 251 57.01 -17.08 55.66
C GLN A 251 57.89 -17.38 56.88
N ASP A 252 57.27 -17.50 58.06
CA ASP A 252 57.92 -17.75 59.36
C ASP A 252 57.90 -19.24 59.76
N ASP A 253 57.31 -20.11 58.94
CA ASP A 253 57.20 -21.53 59.23
C ASP A 253 58.56 -22.23 59.05
N ALA A 254 59.03 -22.93 60.09
CA ALA A 254 60.36 -23.56 60.09
C ALA A 254 60.52 -24.68 59.04
N ASP A 255 59.42 -25.18 58.49
CA ASP A 255 59.34 -26.22 57.46
C ASP A 255 59.08 -25.69 56.05
N ILE A 256 58.96 -24.36 55.85
CA ILE A 256 58.73 -23.77 54.53
C ILE A 256 59.89 -24.07 53.56
N ASP A 257 61.12 -24.14 54.05
CA ASP A 257 62.32 -24.48 53.27
C ASP A 257 62.67 -25.98 53.28
N ALA A 258 61.86 -26.81 53.95
CA ALA A 258 62.07 -28.26 53.94
C ALA A 258 61.83 -28.86 52.54
N PRO A 259 62.58 -29.88 52.11
CA PRO A 259 62.33 -30.58 50.85
C PRO A 259 60.88 -31.08 50.77
N ILE A 260 60.24 -30.92 49.61
CA ILE A 260 58.85 -31.36 49.38
C ILE A 260 58.78 -32.87 49.62
N GLN A 261 57.95 -33.30 50.58
CA GLN A 261 57.72 -34.72 50.82
C GLN A 261 56.88 -35.29 49.67
N PHE A 262 57.42 -36.29 48.98
CA PHE A 262 56.76 -36.98 47.89
C PHE A 262 55.55 -37.76 48.44
N ILE A 263 54.35 -37.37 48.04
CA ILE A 263 53.13 -38.14 48.31
C ILE A 263 52.93 -39.09 47.12
N ASP A 264 52.79 -40.37 47.40
CA ASP A 264 52.40 -41.37 46.40
C ASP A 264 50.97 -41.10 45.93
N MET A 265 50.83 -40.38 44.80
CA MET A 265 49.56 -39.97 44.22
C MET A 265 48.79 -41.13 43.53
N ALA A 266 49.27 -42.37 43.65
CA ALA A 266 48.63 -43.54 43.04
C ALA A 266 47.23 -43.87 43.62
N HIS A 267 46.80 -43.26 44.73
CA HIS A 267 45.56 -43.65 45.43
C HIS A 267 44.39 -42.64 45.35
N HIS A 268 44.46 -41.58 44.54
CA HIS A 268 43.32 -40.64 44.38
C HIS A 268 42.69 -40.55 42.98
N LYS A 269 43.14 -41.34 42.01
CA LYS A 269 42.31 -41.67 40.85
C LYS A 269 41.58 -42.98 41.13
N ARG A 270 40.43 -42.91 41.81
CA ARG A 270 39.43 -43.98 41.72
C ARG A 270 38.88 -43.94 40.29
N THR A 271 39.58 -44.56 39.37
CA THR A 271 39.14 -44.71 37.97
C THR A 271 37.82 -45.47 38.03
N LEU A 272 36.72 -44.85 37.56
CA LEU A 272 35.44 -45.55 37.46
C LEU A 272 35.68 -46.88 36.76
N THR A 273 35.20 -47.95 37.36
CA THR A 273 35.29 -49.29 36.76
C THR A 273 34.63 -49.27 35.38
N ALA A 274 35.05 -50.17 34.48
CA ALA A 274 34.50 -50.21 33.11
C ALA A 274 32.97 -50.31 33.11
N ASP A 275 32.41 -51.02 34.11
CA ASP A 275 30.96 -51.18 34.29
C ASP A 275 30.26 -49.89 34.74
N GLU A 276 30.87 -49.09 35.63
CA GLU A 276 30.29 -47.80 36.07
C GLU A 276 30.32 -46.74 34.96
N LYS A 277 31.36 -46.77 34.11
CA LYS A 277 31.43 -45.89 32.93
C LYS A 277 30.39 -46.31 31.88
N ALA A 278 30.21 -47.61 31.65
CA ALA A 278 29.17 -48.13 30.76
C ALA A 278 27.76 -47.74 31.25
N ALA A 279 27.50 -47.83 32.57
CA ALA A 279 26.23 -47.44 33.16
C ALA A 279 25.90 -45.94 32.96
N LYS A 280 26.89 -45.05 33.15
CA LYS A 280 26.72 -43.60 32.88
C LYS A 280 26.49 -43.27 31.41
N VAL A 281 27.16 -43.98 30.49
CA VAL A 281 26.92 -43.82 29.05
C VAL A 281 25.50 -44.24 28.70
N GLU A 282 24.99 -45.31 29.30
CA GLU A 282 23.62 -45.78 29.05
C GLU A 282 22.56 -44.83 29.64
N GLU A 283 22.82 -44.27 30.84
CA GLU A 283 21.98 -43.22 31.44
C GLU A 283 21.92 -41.95 30.56
N LEU A 284 23.06 -41.52 30.01
CA LEU A 284 23.12 -40.39 29.08
C LEU A 284 22.33 -40.65 27.80
N LYS A 285 22.42 -41.85 27.22
CA LYS A 285 21.62 -42.23 26.04
C LYS A 285 20.12 -42.20 26.34
N GLN A 286 19.69 -42.75 27.48
CA GLN A 286 18.29 -42.76 27.89
C GLN A 286 17.75 -41.33 28.07
N ARG A 287 18.55 -40.44 28.64
CA ARG A 287 18.20 -39.02 28.80
C ARG A 287 18.08 -38.29 27.46
N ILE A 288 18.97 -38.57 26.50
CA ILE A 288 18.91 -38.02 25.14
C ILE A 288 17.64 -38.50 24.43
N GLU A 289 17.33 -39.80 24.51
CA GLU A 289 16.17 -40.36 23.82
C GLU A 289 14.84 -39.86 24.40
N LEU A 290 14.76 -39.68 25.72
CA LEU A 290 13.59 -39.09 26.37
C LEU A 290 13.39 -37.63 25.94
N LYS A 291 14.45 -36.82 25.94
CA LYS A 291 14.41 -35.43 25.45
C LYS A 291 14.02 -35.35 23.97
N ARG A 292 14.48 -36.31 23.15
CA ARG A 292 14.10 -36.42 21.73
C ARG A 292 12.61 -36.75 21.55
N LYS A 293 12.07 -37.68 22.34
CA LYS A 293 10.63 -38.02 22.32
C LYS A 293 9.75 -36.85 22.75
N GLU A 294 10.10 -36.15 23.83
CA GLU A 294 9.38 -34.95 24.28
C GLU A 294 9.37 -33.85 23.21
N ARG A 295 10.50 -33.63 22.53
CA ARG A 295 10.61 -32.67 21.41
C ARG A 295 9.74 -33.07 20.22
N GLU A 296 9.70 -34.35 19.86
CA GLU A 296 8.84 -34.85 18.77
C GLU A 296 7.35 -34.67 19.09
N GLU A 297 6.95 -34.89 20.35
CA GLU A 297 5.58 -34.63 20.80
C GLU A 297 5.24 -33.14 20.83
N ALA A 298 6.18 -32.28 21.20
CA ALA A 298 6.01 -30.83 21.14
C ALA A 298 5.84 -30.34 19.68
N ALA A 299 6.67 -30.82 18.75
CA ALA A 299 6.53 -30.50 17.34
C ALA A 299 5.15 -30.91 16.77
N LYS A 300 4.66 -32.11 17.13
CA LYS A 300 3.32 -32.58 16.76
C LYS A 300 2.21 -31.69 17.32
N LYS A 301 2.34 -31.21 18.56
CA LYS A 301 1.38 -30.28 19.18
C LYS A 301 1.39 -28.92 18.49
N ASP A 302 2.58 -28.41 18.15
CA ASP A 302 2.74 -27.15 17.44
C ASP A 302 2.16 -27.20 16.02
N ASP A 303 2.33 -28.32 15.31
CA ASP A 303 1.72 -28.55 14.00
C ASP A 303 0.19 -28.56 14.06
N VAL A 304 -0.38 -29.25 15.05
CA VAL A 304 -1.83 -29.26 15.29
C VAL A 304 -2.34 -27.86 15.63
N ALA A 305 -1.63 -27.11 16.48
CA ALA A 305 -1.99 -25.74 16.83
C ALA A 305 -1.96 -24.80 15.62
N ARG A 306 -0.95 -24.90 14.76
CA ARG A 306 -0.85 -24.14 13.51
C ARG A 306 -2.01 -24.46 12.56
N GLU A 307 -2.37 -25.74 12.42
CA GLU A 307 -3.48 -26.15 11.56
C GLU A 307 -4.84 -25.66 12.10
N ILE A 308 -5.05 -25.66 13.41
CA ILE A 308 -6.23 -25.08 14.05
C ILE A 308 -6.29 -23.56 13.82
N ALA A 309 -5.17 -22.86 14.03
CA ALA A 309 -5.08 -21.41 13.81
C ALA A 309 -5.41 -21.03 12.36
N ARG A 310 -4.88 -21.78 11.37
CA ARG A 310 -5.19 -21.57 9.95
C ARG A 310 -6.69 -21.71 9.67
N ARG A 311 -7.34 -22.74 10.22
CA ARG A 311 -8.78 -22.98 10.03
C ARG A 311 -9.64 -21.90 10.68
N ASN A 312 -9.27 -21.45 11.88
CA ASN A 312 -10.00 -20.39 12.57
C ASN A 312 -9.84 -19.04 11.83
N MET A 313 -8.63 -18.71 11.39
CA MET A 313 -8.38 -17.50 10.59
C MET A 313 -9.15 -17.51 9.26
N GLY A 314 -9.28 -18.68 8.61
CA GLY A 314 -10.11 -18.83 7.41
C GLY A 314 -11.61 -18.65 7.67
N LYS A 315 -12.12 -19.14 8.81
CA LYS A 315 -13.52 -18.95 9.21
C LYS A 315 -13.82 -17.51 9.57
N GLU A 316 -12.94 -16.84 10.31
CA GLU A 316 -13.07 -15.43 10.67
C GLU A 316 -13.00 -14.52 9.45
N ALA A 317 -12.09 -14.79 8.51
CA ALA A 317 -12.00 -14.04 7.25
C ALA A 317 -13.28 -14.17 6.41
N ASN A 318 -13.86 -15.38 6.33
CA ASN A 318 -15.12 -15.57 5.62
C ASN A 318 -16.30 -14.90 6.33
N ALA A 319 -16.39 -15.00 7.66
CA ALA A 319 -17.43 -14.32 8.44
C ALA A 319 -17.35 -12.79 8.28
N ALA A 320 -16.15 -12.21 8.36
CA ALA A 320 -15.95 -10.78 8.15
C ALA A 320 -16.35 -10.33 6.73
N LYS A 321 -16.10 -11.17 5.72
CA LYS A 321 -16.50 -10.90 4.33
C LYS A 321 -18.02 -10.92 4.18
N GLU A 322 -18.71 -11.91 4.75
CA GLU A 322 -20.17 -12.00 4.72
C GLU A 322 -20.84 -10.83 5.44
N GLU A 323 -20.30 -10.41 6.59
CA GLU A 323 -20.77 -9.21 7.30
C GLU A 323 -20.62 -7.94 6.49
N TYR A 324 -19.46 -7.76 5.84
CA TYR A 324 -19.21 -6.61 4.96
C TYR A 324 -20.19 -6.58 3.79
N GLU A 325 -20.40 -7.72 3.11
CA GLU A 325 -21.36 -7.84 2.01
C GLU A 325 -22.81 -7.57 2.48
N ALA A 326 -23.19 -8.02 3.67
CA ALA A 326 -24.50 -7.75 4.26
C ALA A 326 -24.70 -6.25 4.55
N ILE A 327 -23.68 -5.57 5.07
CA ILE A 327 -23.70 -4.12 5.30
C ILE A 327 -23.86 -3.36 3.98
N GLN A 328 -23.09 -3.74 2.95
CA GLN A 328 -23.19 -3.14 1.61
C GLN A 328 -24.58 -3.31 1.00
N MET A 329 -25.16 -4.51 1.10
CA MET A 329 -26.50 -4.79 0.61
C MET A 329 -27.58 -4.00 1.36
N ARG A 330 -27.41 -3.78 2.67
CA ARG A 330 -28.32 -2.96 3.48
C ARG A 330 -28.28 -1.49 3.06
N LEU A 331 -27.09 -0.93 2.88
CA LEU A 331 -26.89 0.44 2.39
C LEU A 331 -27.50 0.65 1.00
N LEU A 332 -27.31 -0.31 0.09
CA LEU A 332 -27.89 -0.24 -1.26
C LEU A 332 -29.43 -0.21 -1.20
N ARG A 333 -30.05 -1.07 -0.37
CA ARG A 333 -31.51 -1.09 -0.20
C ARG A 333 -32.03 0.22 0.39
N GLU A 334 -31.32 0.80 1.34
CA GLU A 334 -31.69 2.08 1.95
C GLU A 334 -31.58 3.23 0.95
N LYS A 335 -30.51 3.26 0.15
CA LYS A 335 -30.34 4.22 -0.96
C LYS A 335 -31.48 4.11 -1.98
N GLN A 336 -31.81 2.89 -2.41
CA GLN A 336 -32.94 2.67 -3.33
C GLN A 336 -34.29 3.09 -2.74
N ARG A 337 -34.50 2.90 -1.42
CA ARG A 337 -35.70 3.38 -0.74
C ARG A 337 -35.76 4.91 -0.75
N LYS A 338 -34.64 5.58 -0.47
CA LYS A 338 -34.53 7.04 -0.51
C LYS A 338 -34.79 7.59 -1.92
N GLU A 339 -34.13 7.03 -2.94
CA GLU A 339 -34.34 7.41 -4.34
C GLU A 339 -35.81 7.23 -4.77
N LYS A 340 -36.47 6.15 -4.35
CA LYS A 340 -37.91 5.94 -4.62
C LYS A 340 -38.80 6.99 -3.94
N LEU A 341 -38.47 7.42 -2.72
CA LEU A 341 -39.21 8.46 -2.02
C LEU A 341 -38.99 9.83 -2.68
N ASP A 342 -37.75 10.15 -3.02
CA ASP A 342 -37.40 11.40 -3.70
C ASP A 342 -38.07 11.49 -5.07
N ALA A 343 -38.04 10.41 -5.86
CA ALA A 343 -38.75 10.32 -7.14
C ALA A 343 -40.28 10.44 -6.99
N LYS A 344 -40.85 9.91 -5.89
CA LYS A 344 -42.29 10.06 -5.60
C LYS A 344 -42.65 11.51 -5.27
N LEU A 345 -41.84 12.18 -4.45
CA LEU A 345 -42.02 13.59 -4.10
C LEU A 345 -41.86 14.50 -5.33
N GLU A 346 -40.86 14.24 -6.18
CA GLU A 346 -40.65 14.97 -7.42
C GLU A 346 -41.83 14.79 -8.39
N ARG A 347 -42.31 13.56 -8.54
CA ARG A 347 -43.52 13.28 -9.34
C ARG A 347 -44.74 14.02 -8.81
N GLU A 348 -44.95 14.05 -7.49
CA GLU A 348 -46.05 14.79 -6.89
C GLU A 348 -45.92 16.30 -7.13
N ARG A 349 -44.69 16.85 -7.03
CA ARG A 349 -44.41 18.25 -7.33
C ARG A 349 -44.72 18.60 -8.79
N LEU A 350 -44.29 17.77 -9.74
CA LEU A 350 -44.59 17.95 -11.16
C LEU A 350 -46.09 17.88 -11.44
N LEU A 351 -46.81 16.96 -10.80
CA LEU A 351 -48.26 16.87 -10.92
C LEU A 351 -48.96 18.13 -10.39
N LYS A 352 -48.56 18.64 -9.23
CA LYS A 352 -49.07 19.91 -8.67
C LYS A 352 -48.79 21.09 -9.61
N GLN A 353 -47.59 21.14 -10.19
CA GLN A 353 -47.23 22.20 -11.13
C GLN A 353 -48.08 22.13 -12.42
N LEU A 354 -48.31 20.94 -12.95
CA LEU A 354 -49.20 20.73 -14.09
C LEU A 354 -50.66 21.07 -13.77
N GLU A 355 -51.11 20.81 -12.54
CA GLU A 355 -52.45 21.15 -12.10
C GLU A 355 -52.65 22.66 -12.00
N MET A 356 -51.68 23.37 -11.42
CA MET A 356 -51.63 24.83 -11.37
C MET A 356 -51.65 25.45 -12.77
N ASP A 357 -50.79 24.98 -13.68
CA ASP A 357 -50.74 25.44 -15.08
C ASP A 357 -52.07 25.15 -15.83
N LYS A 358 -52.66 23.96 -15.64
CA LYS A 358 -53.99 23.66 -16.19
C LYS A 358 -55.10 24.52 -15.60
N ALA A 359 -55.01 24.92 -14.33
CA ALA A 359 -55.97 25.81 -13.69
C ALA A 359 -55.83 27.25 -14.23
N GLU A 360 -54.60 27.72 -14.41
CA GLU A 360 -54.28 29.01 -15.02
C GLU A 360 -54.76 29.08 -16.48
N ARG A 361 -54.50 28.05 -17.29
CA ARG A 361 -55.01 27.97 -18.66
C ARG A 361 -56.54 27.95 -18.72
N ARG A 362 -57.20 27.30 -17.76
CA ARG A 362 -58.67 27.31 -17.64
C ARG A 362 -59.19 28.69 -17.25
N ALA A 363 -58.53 29.37 -16.32
CA ALA A 363 -58.87 30.74 -15.91
C ALA A 363 -58.68 31.75 -17.06
N HIS A 364 -57.73 31.50 -17.96
CA HIS A 364 -57.43 32.34 -19.12
C HIS A 364 -58.05 31.86 -20.44
N GLY A 365 -59.08 31.01 -20.40
CA GLY A 365 -59.87 30.66 -21.59
C GLY A 365 -59.12 29.88 -22.67
N GLY A 366 -58.02 29.20 -22.34
CA GLY A 366 -57.29 28.31 -23.27
C GLY A 366 -56.37 29.00 -24.28
N VAL A 367 -56.16 30.32 -24.19
CA VAL A 367 -55.26 31.05 -25.10
C VAL A 367 -53.92 31.32 -24.41
N LEU A 368 -52.83 30.78 -24.96
CA LEU A 368 -51.46 31.08 -24.52
C LEU A 368 -51.12 32.52 -24.96
N LYS A 369 -50.79 33.41 -24.01
CA LYS A 369 -50.22 34.73 -24.33
C LYS A 369 -48.91 34.53 -25.11
N LYS A 370 -48.88 34.95 -26.38
CA LYS A 370 -47.71 34.83 -27.25
C LYS A 370 -46.79 36.04 -27.03
N ALA A 371 -45.50 35.78 -26.82
CA ALA A 371 -44.35 36.72 -26.73
C ALA A 371 -44.30 37.73 -25.56
N ALA A 372 -45.42 38.27 -25.06
CA ALA A 372 -45.39 39.31 -24.00
C ALA A 372 -44.79 38.82 -22.65
N PHE A 373 -44.83 37.51 -22.37
CA PHE A 373 -44.32 36.96 -21.10
C PHE A 373 -42.79 36.98 -20.99
N GLU A 374 -42.05 36.90 -22.09
CA GLU A 374 -40.58 36.79 -22.01
C GLU A 374 -39.89 38.14 -21.78
N SER A 375 -40.40 39.23 -22.37
CA SER A 375 -39.85 40.58 -22.19
C SER A 375 -40.13 41.15 -20.80
N ASP A 376 -41.33 40.92 -20.25
CA ASP A 376 -41.71 41.38 -18.90
C ASP A 376 -40.88 40.67 -17.82
N VAL A 377 -40.79 39.34 -17.89
CA VAL A 377 -39.98 38.55 -16.96
C VAL A 377 -38.49 38.90 -17.06
N ALA A 378 -38.01 39.23 -18.26
CA ALA A 378 -36.64 39.67 -18.46
C ALA A 378 -36.38 41.04 -17.83
N VAL A 379 -37.31 41.99 -17.96
CA VAL A 379 -37.24 43.31 -17.32
C VAL A 379 -37.30 43.18 -15.79
N ASP A 380 -38.21 42.38 -15.24
CA ASP A 380 -38.31 42.15 -13.79
C ASP A 380 -37.02 41.55 -13.22
N ARG A 381 -36.39 40.61 -13.94
CA ARG A 381 -35.07 40.07 -13.56
C ARG A 381 -33.99 41.15 -13.59
N LEU A 382 -34.00 42.07 -14.55
CA LEU A 382 -33.06 43.19 -14.59
C LEU A 382 -33.28 44.16 -13.42
N MET A 383 -34.52 44.36 -12.98
CA MET A 383 -34.86 45.21 -11.83
C MET A 383 -34.41 44.62 -10.48
N GLN A 384 -34.12 43.32 -10.42
CA GLN A 384 -33.55 42.67 -9.22
C GLN A 384 -32.07 43.00 -9.01
N TYR A 385 -31.33 43.40 -10.06
CA TYR A 385 -29.91 43.76 -9.98
C TYR A 385 -29.69 45.17 -9.42
N ARG A 386 -30.12 45.40 -8.17
CA ARG A 386 -30.02 46.72 -7.49
C ARG A 386 -28.62 47.08 -7.01
N VAL A 387 -27.81 46.08 -6.66
CA VAL A 387 -26.45 46.30 -6.14
C VAL A 387 -25.54 46.74 -7.29
N GLY A 388 -24.93 47.93 -7.19
CA GLY A 388 -23.99 48.46 -8.19
C GLY A 388 -24.62 49.23 -9.36
N GLY A 389 -25.95 49.32 -9.46
CA GLY A 389 -26.63 50.05 -10.54
C GLY A 389 -26.55 49.37 -11.92
N ASP A 390 -26.10 48.13 -11.97
CA ASP A 390 -25.95 47.35 -13.20
C ASP A 390 -27.29 47.10 -13.89
N GLY A 391 -28.37 46.86 -13.13
CA GLY A 391 -29.72 46.70 -13.67
C GLY A 391 -30.24 47.93 -14.41
N LEU A 392 -30.09 49.12 -13.82
CA LEU A 392 -30.47 50.39 -14.46
C LEU A 392 -29.64 50.68 -15.70
N THR A 393 -28.33 50.40 -15.61
CA THR A 393 -27.40 50.57 -16.74
C THR A 393 -27.77 49.65 -17.89
N ALA A 394 -28.17 48.40 -17.59
CA ALA A 394 -28.66 47.44 -18.57
C ALA A 394 -29.95 47.91 -19.23
N LEU A 395 -30.95 48.33 -18.44
CA LEU A 395 -32.23 48.84 -18.96
C LEU A 395 -32.05 50.05 -19.87
N LYS A 396 -31.22 51.02 -19.49
CA LYS A 396 -30.88 52.18 -20.33
C LYS A 396 -30.14 51.78 -21.61
N THR A 397 -29.23 50.81 -21.53
CA THR A 397 -28.49 50.31 -22.70
C THR A 397 -29.42 49.58 -23.67
N LEU A 398 -30.33 48.75 -23.17
CA LEU A 398 -31.37 48.09 -23.97
C LEU A 398 -32.32 49.10 -24.61
N GLN A 399 -32.69 50.15 -23.88
CA GLN A 399 -33.53 51.23 -24.39
C GLN A 399 -32.87 51.95 -25.57
N ILE A 400 -31.55 52.16 -25.55
CA ILE A 400 -30.80 52.73 -26.67
C ILE A 400 -30.85 51.82 -27.89
N TYR A 401 -30.68 50.50 -27.72
CA TYR A 401 -30.74 49.56 -28.84
C TYR A 401 -32.12 49.54 -29.49
N VAL A 402 -33.19 49.43 -28.71
CA VAL A 402 -34.57 49.42 -29.23
C VAL A 402 -34.92 50.76 -29.87
N ARG A 403 -34.55 51.89 -29.25
CA ARG A 403 -34.80 53.24 -29.76
C ARG A 403 -34.12 53.49 -31.11
N ASN A 404 -32.85 53.11 -31.25
CA ASN A 404 -32.11 53.29 -32.50
C ASN A 404 -32.74 52.51 -33.66
N VAL A 405 -33.25 51.30 -33.40
CA VAL A 405 -33.97 50.49 -34.40
C VAL A 405 -35.34 51.07 -34.76
N LEU A 406 -35.99 51.75 -33.82
CA LEU A 406 -37.30 52.37 -34.01
C LEU A 406 -37.21 53.71 -34.76
N GLU A 407 -36.34 54.62 -34.31
CA GLU A 407 -36.24 56.02 -34.78
C GLU A 407 -35.46 56.18 -36.09
N LYS A 408 -34.56 55.24 -36.43
CA LYS A 408 -33.70 55.33 -37.63
C LYS A 408 -33.98 54.20 -38.63
N PRO A 409 -35.12 54.21 -39.33
CA PRO A 409 -35.49 53.15 -40.27
C PRO A 409 -34.53 53.04 -41.47
N THR A 410 -33.86 54.12 -41.87
CA THR A 410 -32.91 54.15 -42.99
C THR A 410 -31.55 53.53 -42.66
N GLU A 411 -31.22 53.33 -41.39
CA GLU A 411 -29.97 52.70 -40.91
C GLU A 411 -30.24 51.32 -40.26
N PHE A 412 -31.34 50.67 -40.64
CA PHE A 412 -31.80 49.42 -40.03
C PHE A 412 -30.74 48.32 -39.99
N GLU A 413 -29.99 48.12 -41.08
CA GLU A 413 -28.96 47.07 -41.17
C GLU A 413 -27.80 47.27 -40.18
N LYS A 414 -27.53 48.52 -39.79
CA LYS A 414 -26.49 48.88 -38.84
C LYS A 414 -26.95 48.68 -37.40
N TYR A 415 -28.20 49.02 -37.09
CA TYR A 415 -28.75 48.94 -35.73
C TYR A 415 -29.42 47.59 -35.41
N SER A 416 -29.68 46.76 -36.41
CA SER A 416 -30.15 45.37 -36.25
C SER A 416 -29.03 44.40 -35.87
N LYS A 417 -27.77 44.84 -35.84
CA LYS A 417 -26.61 44.01 -35.47
C LYS A 417 -25.95 44.54 -34.20
N ILE A 418 -25.71 43.64 -33.24
CA ILE A 418 -25.00 43.93 -32.00
C ILE A 418 -23.84 42.95 -31.87
N ASN A 419 -22.62 43.47 -31.76
CA ASN A 419 -21.45 42.64 -31.51
C ASN A 419 -21.45 42.16 -30.04
N GLY A 420 -21.76 40.88 -29.82
CA GLY A 420 -21.83 40.27 -28.49
C GLY A 420 -20.46 40.04 -27.85
N GLY A 421 -19.39 39.99 -28.64
CA GLY A 421 -18.00 39.91 -28.18
C GLY A 421 -17.45 41.21 -27.59
N ASN A 422 -18.15 42.35 -27.78
CA ASN A 422 -17.73 43.62 -27.21
C ASN A 422 -17.79 43.58 -25.68
N ALA A 423 -16.64 43.82 -25.03
CA ALA A 423 -16.52 43.82 -23.56
C ALA A 423 -17.51 44.78 -22.87
N ALA A 424 -17.80 45.94 -23.48
CA ALA A 424 -18.75 46.91 -22.94
C ALA A 424 -20.21 46.44 -23.05
N PHE A 425 -20.55 45.64 -24.06
CA PHE A 425 -21.85 45.00 -24.19
C PHE A 425 -21.98 43.84 -23.19
N LYS A 426 -20.94 42.99 -23.11
CA LYS A 426 -20.90 41.85 -22.19
C LYS A 426 -21.06 42.31 -20.73
N LYS A 427 -20.37 43.36 -20.31
CA LYS A 427 -20.49 43.91 -18.95
C LYS A 427 -21.87 44.52 -18.64
N ARG A 428 -22.49 45.22 -19.60
CA ARG A 428 -23.72 45.99 -19.35
C ARG A 428 -25.01 45.19 -19.57
N VAL A 429 -25.01 44.22 -20.49
CA VAL A 429 -26.23 43.52 -20.93
C VAL A 429 -25.98 42.02 -21.08
N GLY A 430 -24.85 41.63 -21.69
CA GLY A 430 -24.59 40.23 -22.05
C GLY A 430 -24.32 39.29 -20.88
N SER A 431 -23.81 39.77 -19.75
CA SER A 431 -23.59 38.98 -18.53
C SER A 431 -24.83 38.85 -17.66
N LEU A 432 -25.88 39.62 -17.94
CA LEU A 432 -27.11 39.63 -17.17
C LEU A 432 -28.14 38.70 -17.81
N LEU A 433 -28.67 37.75 -17.02
CA LEU A 433 -29.65 36.76 -17.46
C LEU A 433 -30.90 37.41 -18.09
N GLY A 434 -31.33 38.58 -17.59
CA GLY A 434 -32.45 39.33 -18.15
C GLY A 434 -32.10 40.09 -19.45
N GLY A 435 -30.84 40.48 -19.67
CA GLY A 435 -30.45 41.29 -20.82
C GLY A 435 -30.54 40.52 -22.15
N LEU A 436 -29.99 39.31 -22.19
CA LEU A 436 -30.06 38.44 -23.38
C LEU A 436 -31.47 37.89 -23.62
N ALA A 437 -32.21 37.58 -22.55
CA ALA A 437 -33.60 37.13 -22.65
C ALA A 437 -34.49 38.22 -23.26
N PHE A 438 -34.31 39.48 -22.85
CA PHE A 438 -35.02 40.62 -23.43
C PHE A 438 -34.71 40.81 -24.91
N LEU A 439 -33.44 40.80 -25.31
CA LEU A 439 -33.05 40.94 -26.72
C LEU A 439 -33.67 39.83 -27.59
N ARG A 440 -33.70 38.58 -27.09
CA ARG A 440 -34.36 37.47 -27.77
C ARG A 440 -35.87 37.69 -27.91
N ALA A 441 -36.53 38.14 -26.85
CA ALA A 441 -37.97 38.44 -26.87
C ALA A 441 -38.31 39.56 -27.88
N VAL A 442 -37.38 40.52 -28.07
CA VAL A 442 -37.52 41.62 -29.03
C VAL A 442 -37.19 41.22 -30.48
N GLY A 443 -36.65 40.01 -30.70
CA GLY A 443 -36.39 39.45 -32.02
C GLY A 443 -34.92 39.41 -32.44
N PHE A 444 -33.99 39.67 -31.53
CA PHE A 444 -32.55 39.44 -31.77
C PHE A 444 -32.20 37.97 -31.59
N VAL A 445 -31.58 37.38 -32.61
CA VAL A 445 -31.12 35.99 -32.59
C VAL A 445 -29.60 35.99 -32.52
N LYS A 446 -29.04 35.15 -31.63
CA LYS A 446 -27.59 34.95 -31.54
C LYS A 446 -27.13 34.08 -32.71
N THR A 447 -26.12 34.55 -33.44
CA THR A 447 -25.44 33.82 -34.51
C THR A 447 -24.20 33.09 -33.98
N ASP A 448 -23.66 32.17 -34.78
CA ASP A 448 -22.49 31.36 -34.41
C ASP A 448 -21.21 32.20 -34.21
N THR A 449 -21.17 33.43 -34.75
CA THR A 449 -20.06 34.38 -34.66
C THR A 449 -20.13 35.31 -33.45
N ASP A 450 -20.89 34.97 -32.41
CA ASP A 450 -21.11 35.80 -31.21
C ASP A 450 -21.77 37.17 -31.50
N GLU A 451 -22.35 37.36 -32.69
CA GLU A 451 -23.16 38.54 -33.04
C GLU A 451 -24.65 38.28 -32.78
N LEU A 452 -25.38 39.29 -32.31
CA LEU A 452 -26.84 39.26 -32.23
C LEU A 452 -27.43 40.04 -33.39
N VAL A 453 -28.29 39.40 -34.18
CA VAL A 453 -28.91 39.99 -35.37
C VAL A 453 -30.43 39.93 -35.25
N MET A 454 -31.10 41.05 -35.52
CA MET A 454 -32.56 41.11 -35.56
C MET A 454 -33.07 40.69 -36.94
N THR A 455 -33.84 39.60 -37.01
CA THR A 455 -34.25 38.98 -38.28
C THR A 455 -35.40 39.70 -38.97
N ALA A 456 -36.27 40.37 -38.22
CA ALA A 456 -37.41 41.12 -38.75
C ALA A 456 -37.71 42.37 -37.90
N ARG A 457 -38.02 43.49 -38.55
CA ARG A 457 -38.50 44.70 -37.88
C ARG A 457 -39.98 44.55 -37.56
N ASN A 458 -40.32 44.36 -36.29
CA ASN A 458 -41.69 44.39 -35.81
C ASN A 458 -41.91 45.66 -34.99
N GLU A 459 -42.51 46.67 -35.62
CA GLU A 459 -42.69 48.01 -35.03
C GLU A 459 -43.60 48.00 -33.79
N ALA A 460 -44.67 47.20 -33.81
CA ALA A 460 -45.57 47.07 -32.67
C ALA A 460 -44.85 46.50 -31.44
N LEU A 461 -44.06 45.45 -31.64
CA LEU A 461 -43.29 44.80 -30.58
C LEU A 461 -42.18 45.73 -30.05
N LEU A 462 -41.47 46.43 -30.94
CA LEU A 462 -40.44 47.40 -30.55
C LEU A 462 -41.02 48.59 -29.78
N SER A 463 -42.20 49.08 -30.17
CA SER A 463 -42.91 50.14 -29.45
C SER A 463 -43.35 49.69 -28.06
N GLU A 464 -43.91 48.49 -27.93
CA GLU A 464 -44.29 47.89 -26.64
C GLU A 464 -43.07 47.68 -25.73
N ALA A 465 -41.99 47.11 -26.27
CA ALA A 465 -40.73 46.93 -25.55
C ALA A 465 -40.12 48.27 -25.09
N MET A 466 -40.24 49.32 -25.89
CA MET A 466 -39.78 50.67 -25.53
C MET A 466 -40.61 51.26 -24.38
N GLN A 467 -41.93 51.07 -24.40
CA GLN A 467 -42.82 51.48 -23.29
C GLN A 467 -42.48 50.71 -22.00
N LEU A 468 -42.29 49.39 -22.08
CA LEU A 468 -41.90 48.55 -20.94
C LEU A 468 -40.57 49.00 -20.32
N LEU A 469 -39.54 49.23 -21.14
CA LEU A 469 -38.25 49.72 -20.65
C LEU A 469 -38.37 51.11 -20.04
N SER A 470 -39.17 52.01 -20.63
CA SER A 470 -39.38 53.35 -20.08
C SER A 470 -40.08 53.31 -18.71
N ALA A 471 -41.09 52.47 -18.56
CA ALA A 471 -41.79 52.27 -17.30
C ALA A 471 -40.90 51.62 -16.23
N ALA A 472 -40.07 50.65 -16.61
CA ALA A 472 -39.12 50.02 -15.72
C ALA A 472 -38.04 51.00 -15.24
N ILE A 473 -37.47 51.81 -16.15
CA ILE A 473 -36.48 52.83 -15.78
C ILE A 473 -37.08 53.87 -14.83
N ALA A 474 -38.35 54.23 -14.99
CA ALA A 474 -39.03 55.16 -14.09
C ALA A 474 -39.33 54.57 -12.70
N ARG A 475 -39.46 53.23 -12.61
CA ARG A 475 -39.76 52.49 -11.38
C ARG A 475 -38.52 52.00 -10.61
N TYR A 476 -37.38 51.87 -11.31
CA TYR A 476 -36.13 51.33 -10.76
C TYR A 476 -35.52 52.31 -9.75
#